data_AF-A0A1I8FW57-F1
#
_entry.id   AF-A0A1I8FW57-F1
#
_cell.length_a   1.000
_cell.length_b   1.000
_cell.length_c   1.000
_cell.angle_alpha   90.00
_cell.angle_beta   90.00
_cell.angle_gamma   90.00
#
_symmetry.space_group_name_H-M   'P 1'
#
loop_
_entity.id
_entity.type
_entity.pdbx_description
1 polymer ?
#
loop_
_entity_poly.entity_id
_entity_poly.type
_entity_poly.pdbx_seq_one_letter_code
_entity_poly.pdbx_strand_id
1 'polypeptide(L)'
;MSWIAPPTEPFQSESVNRADFQYRQGERQQPIRPKNEIERAEGPFNGESSSRDAYKAWQAQPRYRHQQPAYERPEGSMDLRTTYSNEFANSGPRVRLPPIRPESQHRQLRDPNAAFAGHSEQAESFPGYKRAQISDAKPASFKPNRQYQPPECGTRTSCKVSTEPMVNRGAGSNAEYGAAAGVGGAVAAKRQPIVPRGELSIPAGAFAAETTQRGDFAPQTSRQQSRREPIRHASELQLNSGTAEPFSARTVAQQDFEARRGERPA
;
A
#
# COMPACT_ATOMS: atom_id res chain seq x y z
N MET A 1 -51.68 -12.57 173.70
CA MET A 1 -50.74 -12.42 172.57
C MET A 1 -51.53 -12.23 171.29
N SER A 2 -51.66 -11.01 170.77
CA SER A 2 -52.30 -10.73 169.47
C SER A 2 -51.21 -10.58 168.41
N TRP A 3 -51.17 -11.49 167.44
CA TRP A 3 -50.26 -11.43 166.31
C TRP A 3 -50.82 -10.47 165.25
N ILE A 4 -50.01 -9.51 164.84
CA ILE A 4 -50.36 -8.53 163.79
C ILE A 4 -50.26 -9.24 162.43
N ALA A 5 -51.31 -9.14 161.62
CA ALA A 5 -51.36 -9.74 160.28
C ALA A 5 -50.37 -9.04 159.32
N PRO A 6 -49.70 -9.78 158.42
CA PRO A 6 -48.72 -9.19 157.51
C PRO A 6 -49.38 -8.24 156.50
N PRO A 7 -48.68 -7.15 156.10
CA PRO A 7 -49.21 -6.19 155.14
C PRO A 7 -49.48 -6.85 153.79
N THR A 8 -50.64 -6.50 153.19
CA THR A 8 -51.15 -7.10 151.95
C THR A 8 -50.58 -6.45 150.68
N GLU A 9 -50.00 -5.25 150.78
CA GLU A 9 -49.40 -4.58 149.61
C GLU A 9 -47.96 -5.03 149.35
N PRO A 10 -47.58 -5.24 148.08
CA PRO A 10 -46.21 -5.57 147.71
C PRO A 10 -45.28 -4.36 147.94
N PHE A 11 -44.08 -4.64 148.47
CA PHE A 11 -43.06 -3.62 148.67
C PHE A 11 -42.57 -3.06 147.32
N GLN A 12 -42.71 -1.75 147.13
CA GLN A 12 -42.17 -1.05 145.96
C GLN A 12 -40.66 -0.82 146.17
N SER A 13 -39.85 -1.68 145.56
CA SER A 13 -38.39 -1.72 145.76
C SER A 13 -37.60 -0.88 144.77
N GLU A 14 -38.25 -0.17 143.85
CA GLU A 14 -37.57 0.67 142.87
C GLU A 14 -37.09 1.96 143.54
N SER A 15 -35.77 2.14 143.58
CA SER A 15 -35.18 3.40 144.01
C SER A 15 -35.25 4.42 142.87
N VAL A 16 -35.35 5.70 143.22
CA VAL A 16 -35.35 6.84 142.28
C VAL A 16 -34.21 6.74 141.26
N ASN A 17 -33.03 6.30 141.72
CA ASN A 17 -31.86 6.10 140.86
C ASN A 17 -32.09 5.05 139.75
N ARG A 18 -32.79 3.95 140.09
CA ARG A 18 -33.09 2.88 139.13
C ARG A 18 -34.18 3.29 138.13
N ALA A 19 -35.10 4.16 138.55
CA ALA A 19 -36.13 4.71 137.68
C ALA A 19 -35.57 5.79 136.73
N ASP A 20 -34.69 6.66 137.22
CA ASP A 20 -34.19 7.81 136.45
C ASP A 20 -33.03 7.45 135.51
N PHE A 21 -32.14 6.53 135.92
CA PHE A 21 -30.96 6.15 135.14
C PHE A 21 -31.19 4.88 134.34
N GLN A 22 -32.16 4.93 133.42
CA GLN A 22 -32.37 3.87 132.44
C GLN A 22 -31.46 4.05 131.22
N TYR A 23 -30.90 2.95 130.75
CA TYR A 23 -30.09 2.95 129.53
C TYR A 23 -30.96 3.30 128.31
N ARG A 24 -30.72 4.47 127.71
CA ARG A 24 -31.31 4.85 126.43
C ARG A 24 -30.25 4.67 125.33
N GLN A 25 -30.51 3.77 124.39
CA GLN A 25 -29.66 3.64 123.20
C GLN A 25 -29.87 4.86 122.30
N GLY A 26 -28.88 5.75 122.24
CA GLY A 26 -28.83 6.80 121.22
C GLY A 26 -28.38 6.22 119.88
N GLU A 27 -29.00 6.63 118.79
CA GLU A 27 -28.54 6.25 117.45
C GLU A 27 -27.13 6.81 117.18
N ARG A 28 -26.28 5.99 116.56
CA ARG A 28 -24.93 6.43 116.17
C ARG A 28 -25.05 7.42 115.01
N GLN A 29 -24.41 8.57 115.14
CA GLN A 29 -24.31 9.56 114.07
C GLN A 29 -23.67 8.94 112.83
N GLN A 30 -24.29 9.14 111.67
CA GLN A 30 -23.78 8.65 110.40
C GLN A 30 -22.63 9.55 109.92
N PRO A 31 -21.57 8.98 109.31
CA PRO A 31 -20.47 9.77 108.79
C PRO A 31 -20.91 10.61 107.59
N ILE A 32 -20.65 11.92 107.64
CA ILE A 32 -20.88 12.84 106.52
C ILE A 32 -19.78 12.61 105.48
N ARG A 33 -20.08 11.81 104.46
CA ARG A 33 -19.18 11.62 103.32
C ARG A 33 -19.58 12.57 102.18
N PRO A 34 -18.66 13.33 101.59
CA PRO A 34 -18.96 14.12 100.40
C PRO A 34 -19.39 13.19 99.27
N LYS A 35 -20.42 13.59 98.52
CA LYS A 35 -20.90 12.83 97.37
C LYS A 35 -19.82 12.86 96.28
N ASN A 36 -19.39 11.68 95.82
CA ASN A 36 -18.55 11.54 94.63
C ASN A 36 -19.39 11.74 93.35
N GLU A 37 -20.12 12.84 93.26
CA GLU A 37 -20.73 13.28 92.00
C GLU A 37 -19.65 14.02 91.23
N ILE A 38 -18.97 13.29 90.34
CA ILE A 38 -18.21 13.94 89.28
C ILE A 38 -19.26 14.62 88.40
N GLU A 39 -19.45 15.92 88.61
CA GLU A 39 -20.31 16.75 87.77
C GLU A 39 -19.77 16.66 86.33
N ARG A 40 -20.43 15.84 85.51
CA ARG A 40 -20.18 15.84 84.07
C ARG A 40 -20.66 17.18 83.57
N ALA A 41 -19.75 18.00 83.06
CA ALA A 41 -20.10 19.26 82.45
C ALA A 41 -21.15 19.00 81.35
N GLU A 42 -22.38 19.49 81.53
CA GLU A 42 -23.47 19.42 80.55
C GLU A 42 -23.33 20.50 79.46
N GLY A 43 -22.10 20.77 79.03
CA GLY A 43 -21.79 21.70 77.96
C GLY A 43 -21.54 20.96 76.65
N PRO A 44 -21.99 21.48 75.49
CA PRO A 44 -21.60 20.93 74.21
C PRO A 44 -20.08 21.01 74.04
N PHE A 45 -19.45 19.88 73.70
CA PHE A 45 -18.02 19.84 73.38
C PHE A 45 -17.77 20.50 72.03
N ASN A 46 -16.91 21.52 71.98
CA ASN A 46 -16.46 22.11 70.73
C ASN A 46 -15.45 21.15 70.05
N GLY A 47 -15.96 20.27 69.19
CA GLY A 47 -15.19 19.25 68.48
C GLY A 47 -14.41 19.74 67.25
N GLU A 48 -14.31 21.05 67.06
CA GLU A 48 -13.48 21.66 66.03
C GLU A 48 -12.03 21.73 66.49
N SER A 49 -11.23 20.76 66.05
CA SER A 49 -9.78 20.82 66.24
C SER A 49 -9.15 21.75 65.21
N SER A 50 -8.02 22.37 65.57
CA SER A 50 -7.22 23.19 64.66
C SER A 50 -6.83 22.44 63.38
N SER A 51 -6.65 21.13 63.46
CA SER A 51 -6.40 20.26 62.30
C SER A 51 -7.60 20.17 61.36
N ARG A 52 -8.83 20.05 61.90
CA ARG A 52 -10.04 19.99 61.07
C ARG A 52 -10.28 21.28 60.30
N ASP A 53 -10.03 22.43 60.91
CA ASP A 53 -10.21 23.72 60.22
C ASP A 53 -9.07 24.00 59.22
N ALA A 54 -7.83 23.66 59.56
CA ALA A 54 -6.68 23.86 58.69
C ALA A 54 -6.68 22.95 57.45
N TYR A 55 -7.16 21.71 57.57
CA TYR A 55 -7.08 20.69 56.53
C TYR A 55 -8.44 20.30 55.95
N LYS A 56 -9.23 21.29 55.53
CA LYS A 56 -10.46 21.05 54.76
C LYS A 56 -10.20 20.83 53.27
N ALA A 57 -11.07 20.04 52.64
CA ALA A 57 -11.03 19.83 51.20
C ALA A 57 -11.45 21.12 50.49
N TRP A 58 -10.48 21.87 49.98
CA TRP A 58 -10.73 23.05 49.16
C TRP A 58 -11.08 22.66 47.73
N GLN A 59 -12.03 23.37 47.12
CA GLN A 59 -12.31 23.18 45.70
C GLN A 59 -11.10 23.62 44.89
N ALA A 60 -10.50 22.67 44.17
CA ALA A 60 -9.39 22.97 43.27
C ALA A 60 -9.92 23.73 42.05
N GLN A 61 -9.22 24.79 41.65
CA GLN A 61 -9.51 25.45 40.39
C GLN A 61 -9.29 24.45 39.24
N PRO A 62 -10.20 24.40 38.24
CA PRO A 62 -10.01 23.54 37.09
C PRO A 62 -8.72 23.93 36.37
N ARG A 63 -7.95 22.94 35.93
CA ARG A 63 -6.72 23.19 35.19
C ARG A 63 -7.03 23.98 33.92
N TYR A 64 -6.23 25.01 33.67
CA TYR A 64 -6.26 25.72 32.40
C TYR A 64 -6.07 24.76 31.22
N ARG A 65 -7.01 24.79 30.27
CA ARG A 65 -6.94 24.03 29.02
C ARG A 65 -6.72 25.02 27.89
N HIS A 66 -5.54 24.97 27.28
CA HIS A 66 -5.25 25.76 26.09
C HIS A 66 -6.18 25.36 24.95
N GLN A 67 -6.94 26.31 24.41
CA GLN A 67 -7.69 26.11 23.17
C GLN A 67 -6.81 26.51 21.99
N GLN A 68 -6.65 25.61 21.01
CA GLN A 68 -5.96 25.96 19.77
C GLN A 68 -6.79 27.00 19.02
N PRO A 69 -6.16 28.00 18.39
CA PRO A 69 -6.88 28.93 17.53
C PRO A 69 -7.57 28.17 16.39
N ALA A 70 -8.71 28.71 15.93
CA ALA A 70 -9.39 28.16 14.77
C ALA A 70 -8.46 28.21 13.55
N TYR A 71 -8.48 27.14 12.74
CA TYR A 71 -7.66 27.07 11.55
C TYR A 71 -8.12 28.11 10.52
N GLU A 72 -7.19 28.95 10.07
CA GLU A 72 -7.39 29.87 8.95
C GLU A 72 -6.84 29.24 7.68
N ARG A 73 -7.70 29.13 6.66
CA ARG A 73 -7.27 28.66 5.33
C ARG A 73 -6.34 29.72 4.71
N PRO A 74 -5.15 29.33 4.21
CA PRO A 74 -4.31 30.23 3.43
C PRO A 74 -5.09 30.79 2.24
N GLU A 75 -5.13 32.12 2.12
CA GLU A 75 -5.71 32.78 0.97
C GLU A 75 -4.74 32.70 -0.22
N GLY A 76 -5.24 32.34 -1.39
CA GLY A 76 -4.46 32.24 -2.62
C GLY A 76 -5.09 31.25 -3.59
N SER A 77 -5.25 31.68 -4.84
CA SER A 77 -5.58 30.78 -5.95
C SER A 77 -4.29 30.17 -6.50
N MET A 78 -4.19 28.85 -6.52
CA MET A 78 -3.09 28.17 -7.20
C MET A 78 -3.35 28.13 -8.71
N ASP A 79 -2.40 28.57 -9.53
CA ASP A 79 -2.45 28.31 -10.97
C ASP A 79 -2.17 26.83 -11.22
N LEU A 80 -3.15 26.12 -11.79
CA LEU A 80 -3.08 24.69 -12.08
C LEU A 80 -2.56 24.41 -13.50
N ARG A 81 -2.11 25.44 -14.23
CA ARG A 81 -1.55 25.28 -15.57
C ARG A 81 -0.15 24.67 -15.51
N THR A 82 -0.03 23.47 -16.08
CA THR A 82 1.27 22.84 -16.31
C THR A 82 1.89 23.38 -17.61
N THR A 83 3.22 23.32 -17.72
CA THR A 83 3.95 23.63 -18.96
C THR A 83 3.40 22.85 -20.14
N TYR A 84 3.07 21.57 -19.93
CA TYR A 84 2.42 20.72 -20.92
C TYR A 84 1.08 21.29 -21.41
N SER A 85 0.21 21.73 -20.49
CA SER A 85 -1.09 22.28 -20.86
C SER A 85 -0.95 23.58 -21.65
N ASN A 86 0.06 24.40 -21.34
CA ASN A 86 0.31 25.65 -22.06
C ASN A 86 0.91 25.41 -23.45
N GLU A 87 1.83 24.45 -23.59
CA GLU A 87 2.56 24.20 -24.84
C GLU A 87 1.77 23.34 -25.83
N PHE A 88 0.89 22.46 -25.35
CA PHE A 88 0.21 21.45 -26.18
C PHE A 88 -1.31 21.59 -26.24
N ALA A 89 -1.90 22.66 -25.67
CA ALA A 89 -3.36 22.83 -25.60
C ALA A 89 -4.07 22.78 -26.96
N ASN A 90 -3.43 23.21 -28.04
CA ASN A 90 -3.97 23.10 -29.39
C ASN A 90 -2.82 23.21 -30.40
N SER A 91 -2.37 22.08 -30.97
CA SER A 91 -1.66 22.16 -32.25
C SER A 91 -2.64 22.82 -33.23
N GLY A 92 -2.31 24.00 -33.75
CA GLY A 92 -3.21 24.86 -34.53
C GLY A 92 -3.97 24.19 -35.69
N PRO A 93 -4.75 24.95 -36.48
CA PRO A 93 -5.64 24.36 -37.49
C PRO A 93 -4.88 23.39 -38.41
N ARG A 94 -5.26 22.11 -38.36
CA ARG A 94 -4.67 21.07 -39.20
C ARG A 94 -5.08 21.32 -40.65
N VAL A 95 -4.15 21.82 -41.46
CA VAL A 95 -4.36 22.01 -42.90
C VAL A 95 -4.34 20.64 -43.58
N ARG A 96 -5.45 20.26 -44.23
CA ARG A 96 -5.48 19.07 -45.08
C ARG A 96 -4.85 19.42 -46.43
N LEU A 97 -3.71 18.82 -46.74
CA LEU A 97 -3.11 18.93 -48.07
C LEU A 97 -3.89 18.06 -49.06
N PRO A 98 -4.06 18.50 -50.33
CA PRO A 98 -4.69 17.69 -51.36
C PRO A 98 -3.84 16.45 -51.67
N PRO A 99 -4.44 15.32 -52.11
CA PRO A 99 -3.70 14.14 -52.50
C PRO A 99 -2.78 14.41 -53.70
N ILE A 100 -1.49 14.09 -53.57
CA ILE A 100 -0.54 14.11 -54.69
C ILE A 100 -0.81 12.85 -55.52
N ARG A 101 -1.38 13.02 -56.72
CA ARG A 101 -1.55 11.91 -57.67
C ARG A 101 -0.36 11.91 -58.64
N PRO A 102 0.44 10.83 -58.69
CA PRO A 102 1.48 10.72 -59.71
C PRO A 102 0.83 10.71 -61.09
N GLU A 103 1.45 11.40 -62.05
CA GLU A 103 0.97 11.45 -63.43
C GLU A 103 0.98 10.02 -64.00
N SER A 104 -0.19 9.50 -64.36
CA SER A 104 -0.31 8.15 -64.91
C SER A 104 0.41 8.07 -66.25
N GLN A 105 1.47 7.25 -66.35
CA GLN A 105 2.27 7.06 -67.57
C GLN A 105 1.44 6.66 -68.81
N HIS A 106 0.26 6.07 -68.61
CA HIS A 106 -0.66 5.70 -69.69
C HIS A 106 -1.17 6.91 -70.51
N ARG A 107 -1.16 8.13 -69.96
CA ARG A 107 -1.59 9.33 -70.69
C ARG A 107 -0.48 9.91 -71.59
N GLN A 108 0.79 9.57 -71.34
CA GLN A 108 1.94 10.11 -72.09
C GLN A 108 2.42 9.20 -73.23
N LEU A 109 2.06 7.92 -73.24
CA LEU A 109 2.58 6.94 -74.21
C LEU A 109 1.63 6.63 -75.38
N ARG A 110 0.46 7.27 -75.46
CA ARG A 110 -0.53 7.00 -76.50
C ARG A 110 -0.68 8.23 -77.39
N ASP A 111 0.10 8.29 -78.47
CA ASP A 111 -0.13 9.24 -79.54
C ASP A 111 -1.44 8.89 -80.25
N PRO A 112 -2.50 9.72 -80.15
CA PRO A 112 -3.81 9.40 -80.73
C PRO A 112 -3.79 9.41 -82.27
N ASN A 113 -2.74 9.95 -82.88
CA ASN A 113 -2.50 9.98 -84.33
C ASN A 113 -1.51 8.92 -84.82
N ALA A 114 -1.07 8.00 -83.96
CA ALA A 114 -0.26 6.88 -84.41
C ALA A 114 -1.08 6.01 -85.36
N ALA A 115 -0.66 5.94 -86.63
CA ALA A 115 -1.37 5.18 -87.65
C ALA A 115 -1.34 3.68 -87.33
N PHE A 116 -2.52 3.05 -87.29
CA PHE A 116 -2.65 1.61 -87.12
C PHE A 116 -2.33 0.91 -88.46
N ALA A 117 -1.13 0.34 -88.58
CA ALA A 117 -0.67 -0.38 -89.77
C ALA A 117 -1.07 -1.87 -89.74
N GLY A 118 -2.34 -2.18 -89.42
CA GLY A 118 -2.85 -3.54 -89.46
C GLY A 118 -3.54 -3.85 -90.79
N HIS A 119 -3.00 -4.76 -91.58
CA HIS A 119 -3.71 -5.41 -92.69
C HIS A 119 -4.16 -6.82 -92.27
N SER A 120 -5.32 -7.26 -92.75
CA SER A 120 -5.78 -8.64 -92.54
C SER A 120 -5.12 -9.59 -93.54
N GLU A 121 -4.86 -10.83 -93.13
CA GLU A 121 -4.28 -11.87 -93.99
C GLU A 121 -5.11 -12.11 -95.26
N GLN A 122 -6.44 -11.92 -95.18
CA GLN A 122 -7.33 -12.00 -96.34
C GLN A 122 -7.10 -10.87 -97.36
N ALA A 123 -6.82 -9.64 -96.89
CA ALA A 123 -6.56 -8.50 -97.78
C ALA A 123 -5.24 -8.66 -98.54
N GLU A 124 -4.24 -9.29 -97.92
CA GLU A 124 -2.95 -9.59 -98.56
C GLU A 124 -3.02 -10.81 -99.49
N SER A 125 -3.76 -11.85 -99.10
CA SER A 125 -3.75 -13.13 -99.81
C SER A 125 -4.53 -13.11 -101.13
N PHE A 126 -5.45 -12.16 -101.33
CA PHE A 126 -6.30 -12.09 -102.52
C PHE A 126 -6.28 -10.72 -103.20
N PRO A 127 -5.14 -10.30 -103.80
CA PRO A 127 -5.13 -9.11 -104.63
C PRO A 127 -6.05 -9.35 -105.84
N GLY A 128 -6.89 -8.36 -106.15
CA GLY A 128 -7.94 -8.48 -107.16
C GLY A 128 -7.43 -9.06 -108.49
N TYR A 129 -7.96 -10.23 -108.87
CA TYR A 129 -7.54 -10.91 -110.10
C TYR A 129 -8.07 -10.16 -111.32
N LYS A 130 -7.18 -9.62 -112.15
CA LYS A 130 -7.57 -9.09 -113.47
C LYS A 130 -7.76 -10.28 -114.41
N ARG A 131 -9.01 -10.50 -114.86
CA ARG A 131 -9.34 -11.51 -115.86
C ARG A 131 -8.60 -11.19 -117.16
N ALA A 132 -7.60 -12.01 -117.51
CA ALA A 132 -6.87 -11.85 -118.77
C ALA A 132 -7.81 -11.99 -119.96
N GLN A 133 -7.79 -11.02 -120.88
CA GLN A 133 -8.50 -11.11 -122.15
C GLN A 133 -7.64 -11.96 -123.10
N ILE A 134 -8.22 -13.02 -123.65
CA ILE A 134 -7.52 -13.96 -124.55
C ILE A 134 -6.97 -13.24 -125.80
N SER A 135 -7.51 -12.06 -126.13
CA SER A 135 -7.03 -11.19 -127.21
C SER A 135 -5.66 -10.56 -126.98
N ASP A 136 -5.20 -10.44 -125.73
CA ASP A 136 -3.89 -9.85 -125.40
C ASP A 136 -2.76 -10.88 -125.44
N ALA A 137 -3.11 -12.17 -125.55
CA ALA A 137 -2.15 -13.23 -125.81
C ALA A 137 -1.78 -13.20 -127.31
N LYS A 138 -0.70 -12.49 -127.67
CA LYS A 138 -0.03 -12.73 -128.96
C LYS A 138 0.30 -14.22 -129.06
N PRO A 139 -0.13 -14.95 -130.11
CA PRO A 139 0.35 -16.30 -130.34
C PRO A 139 1.84 -16.19 -130.68
N ALA A 140 2.70 -16.37 -129.68
CA ALA A 140 4.06 -16.78 -129.93
C ALA A 140 3.96 -18.03 -130.80
N SER A 141 4.69 -18.06 -131.91
CA SER A 141 4.74 -19.15 -132.88
C SER A 141 5.09 -20.47 -132.19
N PHE A 142 4.07 -21.10 -131.61
CA PHE A 142 4.13 -22.43 -131.04
C PHE A 142 3.93 -23.36 -132.23
N LYS A 143 5.05 -23.71 -132.87
CA LYS A 143 5.12 -24.91 -133.69
C LYS A 143 5.35 -26.07 -132.71
N PRO A 144 4.32 -26.85 -132.32
CA PRO A 144 4.60 -28.06 -131.58
C PRO A 144 5.34 -29.01 -132.52
N ASN A 145 6.67 -29.09 -132.40
CA ASN A 145 7.42 -30.21 -132.94
C ASN A 145 7.14 -31.43 -132.04
N ARG A 146 5.96 -32.03 -132.25
CA ARG A 146 5.56 -33.27 -131.63
C ARG A 146 5.62 -34.34 -132.71
N GLN A 147 6.82 -34.87 -132.93
CA GLN A 147 7.00 -36.12 -133.66
C GLN A 147 6.40 -37.24 -132.82
N TYR A 148 5.27 -37.77 -133.29
CA TYR A 148 4.59 -38.90 -132.69
C TYR A 148 5.37 -40.17 -133.01
N GLN A 149 6.02 -40.74 -131.98
CA GLN A 149 6.57 -42.09 -132.01
C GLN A 149 5.51 -43.04 -131.44
N PRO A 150 5.01 -44.02 -132.22
CA PRO A 150 4.05 -44.98 -131.72
C PRO A 150 4.70 -45.94 -130.71
N PRO A 151 3.96 -46.41 -129.69
CA PRO A 151 4.50 -47.26 -128.64
C PRO A 151 4.87 -48.65 -129.18
N GLU A 152 6.10 -49.09 -128.88
CA GLU A 152 6.55 -50.46 -129.10
C GLU A 152 5.76 -51.42 -128.20
N CYS A 153 4.95 -52.28 -128.82
CA CYS A 153 4.31 -53.40 -128.16
C CYS A 153 5.38 -54.48 -127.89
N GLY A 154 6.00 -54.42 -126.70
CA GLY A 154 6.85 -55.46 -126.14
C GLY A 154 6.09 -56.29 -125.12
N THR A 155 5.96 -57.57 -125.42
CA THR A 155 5.30 -58.66 -124.69
C THR A 155 5.41 -58.63 -123.15
N ARG A 156 4.27 -58.87 -122.47
CA ARG A 156 4.06 -59.78 -121.30
C ARG A 156 5.30 -59.89 -120.37
N THR A 157 5.28 -59.45 -119.12
CA THR A 157 4.65 -60.17 -117.99
C THR A 157 4.86 -59.40 -116.68
N SER A 158 3.79 -59.32 -115.88
CA SER A 158 3.69 -59.07 -114.43
C SER A 158 4.00 -57.68 -113.84
N CYS A 159 2.92 -57.06 -113.35
CA CYS A 159 2.88 -56.07 -112.30
C CYS A 159 3.47 -56.62 -110.98
N LYS A 160 4.23 -55.80 -110.25
CA LYS A 160 4.26 -55.84 -108.78
C LYS A 160 4.06 -54.42 -108.26
N VAL A 161 2.89 -54.21 -107.66
CA VAL A 161 2.56 -53.06 -106.82
C VAL A 161 3.38 -53.21 -105.53
N SER A 162 4.24 -52.25 -105.24
CA SER A 162 4.91 -52.14 -103.94
C SER A 162 4.17 -51.12 -103.10
N THR A 163 3.55 -51.60 -102.02
CA THR A 163 2.93 -50.82 -100.95
C THR A 163 3.93 -50.61 -99.82
N GLU A 164 4.58 -49.44 -99.77
CA GLU A 164 5.15 -48.90 -98.54
C GLU A 164 4.95 -47.37 -98.53
N PRO A 165 4.42 -46.77 -97.44
CA PRO A 165 4.25 -45.33 -97.36
C PRO A 165 5.61 -44.64 -97.16
N MET A 166 5.99 -43.77 -98.08
CA MET A 166 7.15 -42.87 -97.93
C MET A 166 6.91 -41.94 -96.73
N VAL A 167 7.51 -42.26 -95.58
CA VAL A 167 7.64 -41.33 -94.46
C VAL A 167 8.72 -40.32 -94.84
N ASN A 168 8.29 -39.13 -95.28
CA ASN A 168 9.18 -37.98 -95.47
C ASN A 168 9.78 -37.59 -94.11
N ARG A 169 10.95 -38.15 -93.79
CA ARG A 169 11.80 -37.69 -92.69
C ARG A 169 12.53 -36.43 -93.16
N GLY A 170 11.78 -35.34 -93.28
CA GLY A 170 12.33 -34.00 -93.49
C GLY A 170 13.02 -33.52 -92.22
N ALA A 171 14.27 -33.10 -92.36
CA ALA A 171 15.05 -32.48 -91.30
C ALA A 171 14.37 -31.18 -90.84
N GLY A 172 13.66 -31.24 -89.71
CA GLY A 172 13.20 -30.06 -88.99
C GLY A 172 14.32 -29.50 -88.13
N SER A 173 14.78 -28.30 -88.44
CA SER A 173 15.61 -27.49 -87.56
C SER A 173 14.75 -26.87 -86.48
N ASN A 174 14.65 -27.51 -85.32
CA ASN A 174 14.11 -26.92 -84.10
C ASN A 174 15.26 -26.55 -83.17
N ALA A 175 15.90 -25.43 -83.48
CA ALA A 175 16.80 -24.73 -82.56
C ALA A 175 16.04 -23.57 -81.91
N GLU A 176 16.15 -23.56 -80.58
CA GLU A 176 16.04 -22.39 -79.69
C GLU A 176 14.65 -21.80 -79.48
N TYR A 177 13.95 -22.28 -78.45
CA TYR A 177 13.76 -21.52 -77.21
C TYR A 177 13.28 -22.51 -76.12
N GLY A 178 14.22 -23.02 -75.31
CA GLY A 178 13.86 -23.83 -74.15
C GLY A 178 14.98 -24.73 -73.63
N ALA A 179 15.45 -24.42 -72.42
CA ALA A 179 16.24 -25.25 -71.51
C ALA A 179 17.70 -25.55 -71.91
N ALA A 180 18.58 -24.61 -71.59
CA ALA A 180 19.99 -24.93 -71.36
C ALA A 180 20.12 -26.04 -70.31
N ALA A 181 20.86 -27.10 -70.67
CA ALA A 181 21.35 -28.09 -69.73
C ALA A 181 22.14 -27.38 -68.63
N GLY A 182 21.62 -27.39 -67.40
CA GLY A 182 22.28 -26.78 -66.24
C GLY A 182 21.38 -26.19 -65.16
N VAL A 183 20.05 -26.19 -65.32
CA VAL A 183 19.13 -25.68 -64.29
C VAL A 183 18.20 -26.79 -63.81
N GLY A 184 18.75 -27.71 -63.02
CA GLY A 184 17.95 -28.50 -62.09
C GLY A 184 17.44 -27.56 -61.00
N GLY A 185 16.13 -27.58 -60.74
CA GLY A 185 15.50 -26.70 -59.75
C GLY A 185 16.15 -26.84 -58.37
N ALA A 186 16.96 -25.85 -57.97
CA ALA A 186 17.50 -25.76 -56.63
C ALA A 186 16.43 -25.17 -55.71
N VAL A 187 15.90 -25.99 -54.80
CA VAL A 187 14.97 -25.53 -53.77
C VAL A 187 15.76 -24.69 -52.77
N ALA A 188 15.39 -23.41 -52.62
CA ALA A 188 16.07 -22.51 -51.69
C ALA A 188 16.00 -23.05 -50.25
N ALA A 189 17.15 -23.25 -49.62
CA ALA A 189 17.22 -23.66 -48.22
C ALA A 189 16.51 -22.62 -47.34
N LYS A 190 15.48 -23.03 -46.59
CA LYS A 190 14.76 -22.15 -45.65
C LYS A 190 15.75 -21.61 -44.62
N ARG A 191 15.84 -20.29 -44.52
CA ARG A 191 16.66 -19.62 -43.50
C ARG A 191 16.16 -19.99 -42.11
N GLN A 192 17.07 -20.35 -41.20
CA GLN A 192 16.72 -20.60 -39.81
C GLN A 192 16.50 -19.27 -39.06
N PRO A 193 15.66 -19.26 -38.01
CA PRO A 193 15.50 -18.10 -37.14
C PRO A 193 16.82 -17.78 -36.44
N ILE A 194 17.12 -16.49 -36.28
CA ILE A 194 18.29 -16.04 -35.53
C ILE A 194 18.04 -16.34 -34.04
N VAL A 195 18.73 -17.36 -33.51
CA VAL A 195 18.75 -17.63 -32.06
C VAL A 195 19.90 -16.82 -31.46
N PRO A 196 19.64 -15.86 -30.56
CA PRO A 196 20.68 -15.07 -29.92
C PRO A 196 21.59 -15.98 -29.09
N ARG A 197 22.91 -15.91 -29.32
CA ARG A 197 23.91 -16.63 -28.52
C ARG A 197 24.13 -15.90 -27.20
N GLY A 198 23.33 -16.23 -26.19
CA GLY A 198 23.45 -15.76 -24.82
C GLY A 198 22.12 -15.83 -24.08
N GLU A 199 22.14 -16.11 -22.78
CA GLU A 199 20.95 -16.00 -21.94
C GLU A 199 20.41 -14.57 -22.00
N LEU A 200 19.28 -14.37 -22.67
CA LEU A 200 18.47 -13.16 -22.54
C LEU A 200 17.73 -13.19 -21.19
N SER A 201 18.48 -13.15 -20.09
CA SER A 201 17.92 -12.79 -18.80
C SER A 201 17.99 -11.27 -18.69
N ILE A 202 16.83 -10.63 -18.79
CA ILE A 202 16.69 -9.26 -18.27
C ILE A 202 16.86 -9.45 -16.77
N PRO A 203 17.90 -8.87 -16.12
CA PRO A 203 17.98 -8.95 -14.68
C PRO A 203 16.70 -8.32 -14.15
N ALA A 204 15.90 -9.10 -13.43
CA ALA A 204 14.83 -8.54 -12.62
C ALA A 204 15.52 -7.73 -11.53
N GLY A 205 15.92 -6.50 -11.86
CA GLY A 205 16.36 -5.53 -10.89
C GLY A 205 15.28 -5.47 -9.83
N ALA A 206 15.68 -5.57 -8.56
CA ALA A 206 14.74 -5.42 -7.47
C ALA A 206 14.00 -4.10 -7.68
N PHE A 207 12.70 -4.17 -7.97
CA PHE A 207 11.87 -2.99 -8.04
C PHE A 207 11.96 -2.35 -6.66
N ALA A 208 12.65 -1.21 -6.56
CA ALA A 208 12.68 -0.41 -5.36
C ALA A 208 11.24 0.07 -5.15
N ALA A 209 10.43 -0.73 -4.47
CA ALA A 209 9.04 -0.43 -4.12
C ALA A 209 8.96 0.68 -3.05
N GLU A 210 9.92 1.59 -3.08
CA GLU A 210 10.07 2.74 -2.22
C GLU A 210 9.30 3.87 -2.88
N THR A 211 8.02 3.95 -2.52
CA THR A 211 7.25 5.16 -2.72
C THR A 211 7.70 6.17 -1.67
N THR A 212 7.64 7.48 -1.97
CA THR A 212 7.93 8.55 -1.00
C THR A 212 7.19 8.34 0.31
N GLN A 213 5.93 7.89 0.28
CA GLN A 213 5.20 7.56 1.51
C GLN A 213 5.82 6.41 2.33
N ARG A 214 6.36 5.36 1.70
CA ARG A 214 6.94 4.21 2.42
C ARG A 214 8.33 4.54 2.98
N GLY A 215 9.09 5.40 2.30
CA GLY A 215 10.41 5.86 2.75
C GLY A 215 10.33 6.95 3.84
N ASP A 216 9.43 7.91 3.66
CA ASP A 216 9.31 9.08 4.55
C ASP A 216 8.53 8.78 5.84
N PHE A 217 7.58 7.83 5.79
CA PHE A 217 6.75 7.44 6.93
C PHE A 217 7.08 6.02 7.40
N ALA A 218 8.33 5.79 7.82
CA ALA A 218 8.65 4.62 8.63
C ALA A 218 7.95 4.77 10.00
N PRO A 219 7.39 3.69 10.59
CA PRO A 219 6.88 3.76 11.95
C PRO A 219 8.05 4.14 12.85
N GLN A 220 8.05 5.38 13.33
CA GLN A 220 8.97 5.76 14.38
C GLN A 220 8.63 4.85 15.54
N THR A 221 9.50 3.88 15.82
CA THR A 221 9.47 3.20 17.11
C THR A 221 9.48 4.35 18.09
N SER A 222 8.38 4.53 18.83
CA SER A 222 8.29 5.60 19.81
C SER A 222 9.54 5.42 20.64
N ARG A 223 10.52 6.33 20.49
CA ARG A 223 11.78 6.23 21.19
C ARG A 223 11.33 6.11 22.63
N GLN A 224 11.44 4.91 23.19
CA GLN A 224 10.78 4.58 24.44
C GLN A 224 11.50 5.47 25.43
N GLN A 225 10.94 6.65 25.68
CA GLN A 225 11.57 7.61 26.56
C GLN A 225 11.69 6.83 27.85
N SER A 226 12.92 6.70 28.33
CA SER A 226 13.17 6.00 29.58
C SER A 226 12.18 6.59 30.57
N ARG A 227 11.25 5.75 31.03
CA ARG A 227 10.20 6.15 31.96
C ARG A 227 10.94 6.82 33.10
N ARG A 228 10.66 8.11 33.36
CA ARG A 228 11.28 8.79 34.49
C ARG A 228 11.00 7.95 35.72
N GLU A 229 12.06 7.40 36.31
CA GLU A 229 11.96 6.59 37.50
C GLU A 229 11.23 7.40 38.58
N PRO A 230 10.28 6.81 39.32
CA PRO A 230 9.66 7.49 40.44
C PRO A 230 10.76 7.92 41.41
N ILE A 231 10.68 9.18 41.87
CA ILE A 231 11.65 9.77 42.81
C ILE A 231 11.75 8.83 44.01
N ARG A 232 12.86 8.10 44.12
CA ARG A 232 13.17 7.34 45.32
C ARG A 232 13.63 8.37 46.35
N HIS A 233 12.77 8.71 47.29
CA HIS A 233 13.14 9.43 48.51
C HIS A 233 13.97 8.50 49.40
N ALA A 234 15.16 8.13 48.96
CA ALA A 234 16.04 7.24 49.70
C ALA A 234 17.49 7.60 49.39
N SER A 235 17.97 8.69 50.00
CA SER A 235 19.32 8.81 50.63
C SER A 235 19.81 10.26 50.81
N GLU A 236 19.16 11.27 50.21
CA GLU A 236 19.58 12.68 50.34
C GLU A 236 18.99 13.46 51.53
N LEU A 237 18.54 12.77 52.59
CA LEU A 237 18.37 13.39 53.91
C LEU A 237 19.62 13.10 54.76
N GLN A 238 20.80 13.41 54.23
CA GLN A 238 21.96 13.60 55.09
C GLN A 238 21.76 14.94 55.81
N LEU A 239 21.03 14.90 56.92
CA LEU A 239 21.01 15.96 57.91
C LEU A 239 22.46 16.16 58.39
N ASN A 240 23.11 17.17 57.83
CA ASN A 240 24.33 17.82 58.27
C ASN A 240 25.18 17.03 59.29
N SER A 241 26.02 16.12 58.81
CA SER A 241 27.22 15.71 59.57
C SER A 241 28.40 16.66 59.30
N GLY A 242 28.09 17.92 58.98
CA GLY A 242 29.08 18.97 58.71
C GLY A 242 29.43 19.69 60.00
N THR A 243 30.57 19.32 60.59
CA THR A 243 31.40 20.17 61.44
C THR A 243 30.67 20.95 62.55
N ALA A 244 29.74 20.30 63.25
CA ALA A 244 29.21 20.80 64.50
C ALA A 244 29.45 19.72 65.56
N GLU A 245 30.11 20.09 66.65
CA GLU A 245 30.25 19.26 67.84
C GLU A 245 28.87 18.65 68.19
N PRO A 246 28.78 17.33 68.45
CA PRO A 246 27.50 16.71 68.77
C PRO A 246 26.90 17.40 70.01
N PHE A 247 25.57 17.57 70.01
CA PHE A 247 24.85 18.23 71.09
C PHE A 247 25.22 17.64 72.46
N SER A 248 25.92 18.44 73.28
CA SER A 248 26.55 18.05 74.55
C SER A 248 25.82 18.63 75.78
N ALA A 249 24.60 19.15 75.62
CA ALA A 249 23.90 19.79 76.73
C ALA A 249 23.43 18.75 77.77
N ARG A 250 23.73 19.02 79.04
CA ARG A 250 23.15 18.34 80.21
C ARG A 250 22.17 19.27 80.90
N THR A 251 21.10 18.71 81.45
CA THR A 251 20.16 19.49 82.26
C THR A 251 20.80 19.87 83.59
N VAL A 252 20.37 20.99 84.18
CA VAL A 252 20.88 21.50 85.48
C VAL A 252 20.78 20.43 86.57
N ALA A 253 19.68 19.67 86.60
CA ALA A 253 19.50 18.56 87.53
C ALA A 253 20.54 17.44 87.39
N GLN A 254 21.01 17.16 86.17
CA GLN A 254 22.05 16.15 85.92
C GLN A 254 23.48 16.67 86.17
N GLN A 255 23.67 17.99 86.19
CA GLN A 255 24.94 18.61 86.57
C GLN A 255 25.07 18.75 88.09
N ASP A 256 23.98 19.08 88.78
CA ASP A 256 24.01 19.43 90.20
C ASP A 256 23.92 18.22 91.14
N PHE A 257 23.28 17.13 90.70
CA PHE A 257 23.05 15.94 91.51
C PHE A 257 23.85 14.75 91.00
N GLU A 258 25.10 14.63 91.46
CA GLU A 258 25.92 13.44 91.30
C GLU A 258 25.88 12.57 92.56
N ALA A 259 26.01 11.25 92.38
CA ALA A 259 25.98 10.29 93.48
C ALA A 259 27.19 10.49 94.43
N ARG A 260 26.96 11.12 95.58
CA ARG A 260 27.97 11.26 96.62
C ARG A 260 28.07 9.97 97.43
N ARG A 261 29.29 9.44 97.59
CA ARG A 261 29.53 8.35 98.56
C ARG A 261 29.42 8.93 99.96
N GLY A 262 28.47 8.43 100.75
CA GLY A 262 28.34 8.82 102.15
C GLY A 262 29.55 8.32 102.94
N GLU A 263 30.18 9.21 103.71
CA GLU A 263 31.19 8.81 104.68
C GLU A 263 30.51 8.11 105.86
N ARG A 264 31.00 6.93 106.22
CA ARG A 264 30.54 6.23 107.41
C ARG A 264 31.16 6.91 108.64
N PRO A 265 30.36 7.28 109.65
CA PRO A 265 30.90 7.77 110.90
C PRO A 265 31.70 6.65 111.60
N ALA A 266 32.82 7.03 112.23
CA ALA A 266 33.74 6.16 112.94
C ALA A 266 33.18 5.66 114.28
#